data_AF-A0A7K4I9Y1-F1
#
_entry.id   AF-A0A7K4I9Y1-F1
#
_cell.length_a   1.000
_cell.length_b   1.000
_cell.length_c   1.000
_cell.angle_alpha   90.00
_cell.angle_beta   90.00
_cell.angle_gamma   90.00
#
_symmetry.space_group_name_H-M   'P 1'
#
loop_
_entity.id
_entity.type
_entity.pdbx_description
1 polymer ?
#
loop_
_entity_poly.entity_id
_entity_poly.type
_entity_poly.pdbx_seq_one_letter_code
_entity_poly.pdbx_strand_id
1 'polypeptide(L)'
;MSSSGPTPESGDRSSPPVSRLSTRLAQVLVLRERAIACLEQRTRVWRVINSLVLVALALNIVLVLYAMTSVVVRQTLVGASLIDSTPVGFYILPLFIALPSVLLGYHRSRSGLFVVVILVLSVLVLSPLTVLVHGFVPFAVLSIVAIIVVVLTGRFRPKGSVRRLGVRGLSWLIVLNLLGLTFPVSIYVMGAVPIAQVSWQGDGQVYLSVPLSDFEYAFVDIAPSSGLVDELESAGFGVDLRVRPSDNVSWGRLETWLAAINSSAIPFVVTLDSERQSLVDVNPLHLGSDWLLEQIFDAHTDSVSRLGAVLSAVNIDRSRGSVRFDMCLSESEWSAFMSAARSVSLDGFGRLVRSSIERINATTIASHWAALVSLAHGIGMSCQALVESLVLDDLCDDDTLFMTICGVTADSLRSLDSVCVHSSRTRYSLHMLGDVGEYLAHSVSLSAGHGSPHVNSSGLVLGVAGAVTDLLGRPNPVYDTLEQLASDVLISLGNGAREVTVESLSSLRLSFGNNSLGSLKALLTPMVQQPVTYTFRIYALRAVMMAIDSFDVLLL
;
A
#
# COMPACT_ATOMS: atom_id res chain seq x y z
N MET A 1 -1.52 -74.08 58.33
CA MET A 1 -0.47 -73.81 57.32
C MET A 1 -1.07 -74.12 55.96
N SER A 2 -1.18 -73.27 54.95
CA SER A 2 -1.32 -71.82 54.75
C SER A 2 -1.79 -71.69 53.29
N SER A 3 -2.64 -70.70 53.04
CA SER A 3 -3.63 -70.58 51.97
C SER A 3 -3.15 -70.42 50.52
N SER A 4 -4.04 -70.83 49.63
CA SER A 4 -4.18 -70.59 48.18
C SER A 4 -4.32 -69.10 47.77
N GLY A 5 -3.99 -68.79 46.49
CA GLY A 5 -3.85 -67.45 45.84
C GLY A 5 -5.13 -66.59 45.67
N PRO A 6 -5.24 -65.64 44.69
CA PRO A 6 -4.43 -65.32 43.49
C PRO A 6 -4.05 -63.80 43.30
N THR A 7 -3.38 -63.46 42.19
CA THR A 7 -3.01 -62.11 41.68
C THR A 7 -4.23 -61.27 41.18
N PRO A 8 -4.18 -59.92 41.13
CA PRO A 8 -3.73 -59.20 39.91
C PRO A 8 -3.02 -57.82 40.08
N GLU A 9 -2.15 -57.54 39.10
CA GLU A 9 -1.89 -56.30 38.33
C GLU A 9 -1.77 -54.87 38.92
N SER A 10 -0.74 -54.21 38.38
CA SER A 10 -0.71 -52.86 37.78
C SER A 10 -0.10 -51.71 38.58
N GLY A 11 0.84 -51.00 37.94
CA GLY A 11 1.16 -49.62 38.30
C GLY A 11 2.62 -49.17 38.29
N ASP A 12 3.47 -49.69 37.40
CA ASP A 12 4.79 -49.09 37.16
C ASP A 12 4.61 -47.74 36.45
N ARG A 13 4.61 -46.63 37.20
CA ARG A 13 4.70 -45.26 36.68
C ARG A 13 6.12 -44.74 36.89
N SER A 14 6.94 -45.04 35.89
CA SER A 14 8.17 -44.34 35.58
C SER A 14 7.93 -42.82 35.53
N SER A 15 8.53 -42.10 36.47
CA SER A 15 8.67 -40.65 36.41
C SER A 15 9.85 -40.29 35.49
N PRO A 16 9.73 -39.31 34.58
CA PRO A 16 10.79 -38.95 33.64
C PRO A 16 11.91 -38.12 34.33
N PRO A 17 13.08 -37.96 33.68
CA PRO A 17 14.35 -37.66 34.36
C PRO A 17 14.55 -36.15 34.58
N VAL A 18 14.20 -35.65 35.77
CA VAL A 18 14.50 -34.27 36.20
C VAL A 18 16.00 -34.08 36.53
N SER A 19 16.73 -35.16 36.83
CA SER A 19 18.13 -35.10 37.30
C SER A 19 19.19 -34.85 36.22
N ARG A 20 18.90 -35.17 34.95
CA ARG A 20 19.85 -34.96 33.83
C ARG A 20 19.84 -33.53 33.29
N LEU A 21 18.72 -32.82 33.45
CA LEU A 21 18.58 -31.41 33.06
C LEU A 21 19.30 -30.49 34.04
N SER A 22 19.25 -30.78 35.35
CA SER A 22 19.94 -30.00 36.38
C SER A 22 21.48 -30.13 36.32
N THR A 23 22.00 -31.30 35.97
CA THR A 23 23.44 -31.54 35.82
C THR A 23 24.01 -30.88 34.56
N ARG A 24 23.28 -30.86 33.45
CA ARG A 24 23.68 -30.11 32.24
C ARG A 24 23.66 -28.60 32.47
N LEU A 25 22.66 -28.08 33.18
CA LEU A 25 22.58 -26.65 33.56
C LEU A 25 23.74 -26.24 34.47
N ALA A 26 24.12 -27.08 35.43
CA ALA A 26 25.25 -26.84 36.33
C ALA A 26 26.59 -26.82 35.57
N GLN A 27 26.81 -27.73 34.62
CA GLN A 27 28.02 -27.72 33.78
C GLN A 27 28.12 -26.47 32.89
N VAL A 28 27.00 -26.01 32.33
CA VAL A 28 26.93 -24.78 31.54
C VAL A 28 27.25 -23.55 32.40
N LEU A 29 26.78 -23.51 33.66
CA LEU A 29 27.09 -22.41 34.59
C LEU A 29 28.57 -22.35 34.97
N VAL A 30 29.22 -23.49 35.20
CA VAL A 30 30.66 -23.55 35.52
C VAL A 30 31.53 -23.16 34.32
N LEU A 31 31.18 -23.60 33.11
CA LEU A 31 31.84 -23.17 31.87
C LEU A 31 31.71 -21.66 31.65
N ARG A 32 30.53 -21.10 31.95
CA ARG A 32 30.28 -19.66 31.89
C ARG A 32 31.15 -18.89 32.89
N GLU A 33 31.24 -19.32 34.15
CA GLU A 33 32.06 -18.65 35.17
C GLU A 33 33.55 -18.63 34.81
N ARG A 34 34.07 -19.74 34.25
CA ARG A 34 35.46 -19.81 33.75
C ARG A 34 35.70 -18.90 32.55
N ALA A 35 34.75 -18.83 31.61
CA ALA A 35 34.85 -17.94 30.46
C ALA A 35 34.83 -16.46 30.87
N ILE A 36 33.98 -16.08 31.85
CA ILE A 36 33.90 -14.73 32.39
C ILE A 36 35.21 -14.34 33.09
N ALA A 37 35.74 -15.21 33.95
CA ALA A 37 36.99 -14.95 34.66
C ALA A 37 38.18 -14.73 33.69
N CYS A 38 38.25 -15.53 32.61
CA CYS A 38 39.27 -15.38 31.57
C CYS A 38 39.13 -14.07 30.77
N LEU A 39 37.89 -13.65 30.49
CA LEU A 39 37.57 -12.42 29.75
C LEU A 39 37.77 -11.14 30.58
N GLU A 40 37.42 -11.15 31.86
CA GLU A 40 37.62 -10.02 32.77
C GLU A 40 39.11 -9.74 33.05
N GLN A 41 39.94 -10.79 33.06
CA GLN A 41 41.39 -10.67 33.22
C GLN A 41 42.06 -9.94 32.04
N ARG A 42 41.40 -9.86 30.88
CA ARG A 42 41.85 -9.15 29.67
C ARG A 42 40.98 -7.91 29.39
N THR A 43 41.27 -6.81 30.09
CA THR A 43 40.54 -5.52 30.00
C THR A 43 40.36 -4.93 28.59
N ARG A 44 41.19 -5.31 27.61
CA ARG A 44 41.03 -4.93 26.19
C ARG A 44 39.92 -5.74 25.49
N VAL A 45 39.90 -7.06 25.69
CA VAL A 45 38.91 -7.96 25.07
C VAL A 45 37.51 -7.65 25.60
N TRP A 46 37.39 -7.39 26.91
CA TRP A 46 36.13 -6.97 27.52
C TRP A 46 35.59 -5.65 26.96
N ARG A 47 36.46 -4.68 26.64
CA ARG A 47 36.05 -3.43 26.00
C ARG A 47 35.52 -3.66 24.60
N VAL A 48 36.22 -4.44 23.78
CA VAL A 48 35.79 -4.78 22.41
C VAL A 48 34.42 -5.47 22.39
N ILE A 49 34.21 -6.45 23.28
CA ILE A 49 32.94 -7.18 23.38
C ILE A 49 31.78 -6.24 23.77
N ASN A 50 32.00 -5.33 24.71
CA ASN A 50 30.97 -4.34 25.08
C ASN A 50 30.71 -3.31 23.97
N SER A 51 31.77 -2.87 23.28
CA SER A 51 31.65 -1.98 22.14
C SER A 51 30.83 -2.62 21.01
N LEU A 52 30.98 -3.92 20.76
CA LEU A 52 30.18 -4.63 19.75
C LEU A 52 28.67 -4.56 20.03
N VAL A 53 28.24 -4.82 21.28
CA VAL A 53 26.82 -4.73 21.65
C VAL A 53 26.31 -3.29 21.56
N LEU A 54 27.12 -2.31 21.95
CA LEU A 54 26.77 -0.90 21.84
C LEU A 54 26.64 -0.46 20.39
N VAL A 55 27.53 -0.92 19.50
CA VAL A 55 27.48 -0.66 18.06
C VAL A 55 26.23 -1.31 17.45
N ALA A 56 25.93 -2.57 17.78
CA ALA A 56 24.72 -3.26 17.32
C ALA A 56 23.44 -2.50 17.69
N LEU A 57 23.33 -2.08 18.96
CA LEU A 57 22.20 -1.28 19.44
C LEU A 57 22.14 0.08 18.76
N ALA A 58 23.28 0.79 18.64
CA ALA A 58 23.32 2.09 18.00
C ALA A 58 22.90 2.03 16.53
N LEU A 59 23.34 1.00 15.81
CA LEU A 59 22.94 0.78 14.42
C LEU A 59 21.44 0.48 14.29
N ASN A 60 20.88 -0.37 15.16
CA ASN A 60 19.43 -0.62 15.16
C ASN A 60 18.63 0.66 15.46
N ILE A 61 19.14 1.52 16.35
CA ILE A 61 18.53 2.84 16.60
C ILE A 61 18.59 3.67 15.31
N VAL A 62 19.76 3.81 14.70
CA VAL A 62 19.94 4.60 13.47
C VAL A 62 19.03 4.10 12.34
N LEU A 63 18.88 2.78 12.16
CA LEU A 63 18.01 2.21 11.13
C LEU A 63 16.53 2.52 11.37
N VAL A 64 16.06 2.40 12.62
CA VAL A 64 14.69 2.79 12.97
C VAL A 64 14.49 4.29 12.74
N LEU A 65 15.46 5.12 13.14
CA LEU A 65 15.39 6.57 12.92
C LEU A 65 15.39 6.93 11.45
N TYR A 66 16.18 6.23 10.63
CA TYR A 66 16.23 6.41 9.19
C TYR A 66 14.88 6.11 8.54
N ALA A 67 14.32 4.90 8.76
CA ALA A 67 13.02 4.53 8.21
C ALA A 67 11.94 5.55 8.56
N MET A 68 11.88 5.92 9.84
CA MET A 68 10.89 6.82 10.36
C MET A 68 11.05 8.25 9.82
N THR A 69 12.28 8.75 9.73
CA THR A 69 12.56 10.06 9.14
C THR A 69 12.25 10.04 7.65
N SER A 70 12.57 8.96 6.94
CA SER A 70 12.28 8.82 5.53
C SER A 70 10.78 8.83 5.26
N VAL A 71 9.98 8.08 6.02
CA VAL A 71 8.51 8.11 5.90
C VAL A 71 7.96 9.52 6.11
N VAL A 72 8.40 10.21 7.17
CA VAL A 72 7.93 11.58 7.46
C VAL A 72 8.34 12.56 6.37
N VAL A 73 9.60 12.52 5.94
CA VAL A 73 10.14 13.40 4.90
C VAL A 73 9.45 13.14 3.57
N ARG A 74 9.33 11.88 3.14
CA ARG A 74 8.66 11.52 1.88
C ARG A 74 7.20 11.90 1.88
N GLN A 75 6.45 11.61 2.94
CA GLN A 75 5.06 12.08 3.04
C GLN A 75 4.98 13.60 2.91
N THR A 76 5.90 14.34 3.53
CA THR A 76 5.96 15.80 3.42
C THR A 76 6.33 16.27 2.00
N LEU A 77 7.28 15.61 1.34
CA LEU A 77 7.69 15.92 -0.04
C LEU A 77 6.56 15.67 -1.04
N VAL A 78 5.76 14.63 -0.80
CA VAL A 78 4.58 14.26 -1.59
C VAL A 78 3.36 15.16 -1.25
N GLY A 79 3.57 16.22 -0.46
CA GLY A 79 2.58 17.24 -0.17
C GLY A 79 1.68 16.93 1.02
N ALA A 80 1.84 15.78 1.69
CA ALA A 80 1.14 15.51 2.94
C ALA A 80 1.61 16.49 4.03
N SER A 81 0.67 16.96 4.83
CA SER A 81 0.97 17.89 5.91
C SER A 81 1.78 17.21 7.02
N LEU A 82 2.49 18.01 7.82
CA LEU A 82 3.16 17.50 9.01
C LEU A 82 2.15 16.89 10.00
N ILE A 83 0.89 17.32 9.95
CA ILE A 83 -0.23 16.74 10.71
C ILE A 83 -0.51 15.30 10.25
N ASP A 84 -0.42 14.99 8.95
CA ASP A 84 -0.50 13.63 8.39
C ASP A 84 0.58 12.70 8.93
N SER A 85 1.75 13.26 9.24
CA SER A 85 2.83 12.50 9.87
C SER A 85 2.74 12.38 11.40
N THR A 86 1.78 13.05 12.06
CA THR A 86 1.67 13.05 13.53
C THR A 86 1.41 11.68 14.16
N PRO A 87 0.62 10.76 13.58
CA PRO A 87 0.47 9.43 14.15
C PRO A 87 1.83 8.74 14.26
N VAL A 88 2.62 8.76 13.19
CA VAL A 88 4.02 8.30 13.16
C VAL A 88 4.86 9.03 14.21
N GLY A 89 4.76 10.36 14.34
CA GLY A 89 5.41 11.13 15.41
C GLY A 89 5.09 10.69 16.84
N PHE A 90 3.81 10.38 17.14
CA PHE A 90 3.39 9.86 18.44
C PHE A 90 3.94 8.45 18.74
N TYR A 91 4.19 7.64 17.71
CA TYR A 91 4.86 6.34 17.86
C TYR A 91 6.38 6.48 18.03
N ILE A 92 6.97 7.45 17.35
CA ILE A 92 8.42 7.65 17.31
C ILE A 92 8.95 8.32 18.58
N LEU A 93 8.25 9.33 19.12
CA LEU A 93 8.75 10.11 20.26
C LEU A 93 9.08 9.24 21.50
N PRO A 94 8.25 8.23 21.87
CA PRO A 94 8.59 7.32 22.94
C PRO A 94 9.79 6.42 22.63
N LEU A 95 9.95 5.98 21.38
CA LEU A 95 11.11 5.19 20.93
C LEU A 95 12.40 6.01 21.02
N PHE A 96 12.36 7.29 20.66
CA PHE A 96 13.49 8.23 20.81
C PHE A 96 13.94 8.42 22.26
N ILE A 97 13.04 8.28 23.23
CA ILE A 97 13.38 8.38 24.65
C ILE A 97 13.84 7.02 25.18
N ALA A 98 13.15 5.94 24.80
CA ALA A 98 13.36 4.60 25.31
C ALA A 98 14.68 3.99 24.81
N LEU A 99 14.96 4.06 23.51
CA LEU A 99 16.11 3.37 22.92
C LEU A 99 17.47 3.92 23.42
N PRO A 100 17.70 5.26 23.47
CA PRO A 100 18.92 5.81 24.07
C PRO A 100 19.01 5.54 25.57
N SER A 101 17.88 5.49 26.28
CA SER A 101 17.84 5.13 27.70
C SER A 101 18.29 3.69 27.96
N VAL A 102 17.92 2.75 27.07
CA VAL A 102 18.37 1.36 27.15
C VAL A 102 19.86 1.24 26.80
N LEU A 103 20.33 1.97 25.77
CA LEU A 103 21.75 2.05 25.42
C LEU A 103 22.60 2.57 26.60
N LEU A 104 22.18 3.67 27.23
CA LEU A 104 22.85 4.25 28.39
C LEU A 104 22.79 3.32 29.62
N GLY A 105 21.66 2.62 29.80
CA GLY A 105 21.46 1.63 30.84
C GLY A 105 22.43 0.45 30.73
N TYR A 106 22.67 -0.02 29.51
CA TYR A 106 23.64 -1.08 29.23
C TYR A 106 25.09 -0.61 29.39
N HIS A 107 25.42 0.58 28.87
CA HIS A 107 26.76 1.17 29.02
C HIS A 107 27.14 1.34 30.51
N ARG A 108 26.20 1.79 31.34
CA ARG A 108 26.37 1.91 32.80
C ARG A 108 26.28 0.58 33.55
N SER A 109 26.27 -0.56 32.86
CA SER A 109 26.25 -1.92 33.43
C SER A 109 25.06 -2.21 34.35
N ARG A 110 23.88 -1.60 34.09
CA ARG A 110 22.72 -1.69 34.98
C ARG A 110 21.76 -2.84 34.66
N SER A 111 21.56 -3.19 33.39
CA SER A 111 20.73 -4.35 32.98
C SER A 111 20.97 -4.69 31.51
N GLY A 112 21.12 -5.98 31.20
CA GLY A 112 21.15 -6.52 29.84
C GLY A 112 19.79 -7.07 29.37
N LEU A 113 18.79 -7.18 30.25
CA LEU A 113 17.51 -7.81 29.91
C LEU A 113 16.78 -7.06 28.79
N PHE A 114 16.60 -5.75 28.94
CA PHE A 114 15.93 -4.92 27.93
C PHE A 114 16.72 -4.81 26.62
N VAL A 115 18.05 -4.90 26.69
CA VAL A 115 18.91 -4.98 25.50
C VAL A 115 18.63 -6.27 24.74
N VAL A 116 18.54 -7.42 25.42
CA VAL A 116 18.18 -8.68 24.77
C VAL A 116 16.80 -8.61 24.15
N VAL A 117 15.80 -8.05 24.85
CA VAL A 117 14.45 -7.88 24.30
C VAL A 117 14.47 -7.04 23.02
N ILE A 118 15.15 -5.88 23.03
CA ILE A 118 15.28 -5.03 21.84
C ILE A 118 16.01 -5.75 20.72
N LEU A 119 17.15 -6.39 20.99
CA LEU A 119 17.91 -7.09 19.96
C LEU A 119 17.12 -8.28 19.38
N VAL A 120 16.35 -9.02 20.20
CA VAL A 120 15.47 -10.09 19.72
C VAL A 120 14.38 -9.51 18.82
N LEU A 121 13.73 -8.41 19.22
CA LEU A 121 12.77 -7.71 18.37
C LEU A 121 13.42 -7.21 17.08
N SER A 122 14.63 -6.65 17.14
CA SER A 122 15.39 -6.24 15.97
C SER A 122 15.69 -7.42 15.06
N VAL A 123 16.09 -8.58 15.57
CA VAL A 123 16.30 -9.79 14.75
C VAL A 123 14.98 -10.25 14.13
N LEU A 124 13.87 -10.25 14.87
CA LEU A 124 12.56 -10.63 14.34
C LEU A 124 12.06 -9.71 13.23
N VAL A 125 12.43 -8.43 13.25
CA VAL A 125 12.08 -7.45 12.21
C VAL A 125 13.08 -7.46 11.05
N LEU A 126 14.38 -7.45 11.35
CA LEU A 126 15.45 -7.40 10.36
C LEU A 126 15.58 -8.70 9.57
N SER A 127 15.31 -9.87 10.18
CA SER A 127 15.46 -11.16 9.48
C SER A 127 14.51 -11.28 8.28
N PRO A 128 13.20 -10.97 8.40
CA PRO A 128 12.31 -10.84 7.24
C PRO A 128 12.78 -9.79 6.23
N LEU A 129 13.28 -8.63 6.71
CA LEU A 129 13.81 -7.58 5.83
C LEU A 129 15.08 -8.00 5.09
N THR A 130 15.84 -9.01 5.54
CA THR A 130 17.02 -9.49 4.79
C THR A 130 16.68 -10.09 3.42
N VAL A 131 15.44 -10.55 3.24
CA VAL A 131 14.95 -11.08 1.96
C VAL A 131 14.65 -9.95 0.98
N LEU A 132 14.15 -8.82 1.51
CA LEU A 132 14.01 -7.57 0.78
C LEU A 132 15.39 -6.99 0.46
N VAL A 133 16.18 -6.67 1.49
CA VAL A 133 17.46 -5.96 1.39
C VAL A 133 18.60 -6.76 2.01
N HIS A 134 19.49 -7.28 1.16
CA HIS A 134 20.68 -8.03 1.60
C HIS A 134 21.59 -7.21 2.54
N GLY A 135 21.54 -5.88 2.43
CA GLY A 135 22.17 -4.95 3.37
C GLY A 135 21.77 -5.18 4.83
N PHE A 136 20.59 -5.77 5.12
CA PHE A 136 20.18 -6.11 6.49
C PHE A 136 20.84 -7.38 7.07
N VAL A 137 21.40 -8.26 6.24
CA VAL A 137 22.09 -9.49 6.69
C VAL A 137 23.17 -9.20 7.73
N PRO A 138 24.14 -8.27 7.50
CA PRO A 138 25.14 -7.95 8.50
C PRO A 138 24.55 -7.41 9.81
N PHE A 139 23.46 -6.63 9.75
CA PHE A 139 22.81 -6.08 10.96
C PHE A 139 22.07 -7.15 11.76
N ALA A 140 21.39 -8.09 11.09
CA ALA A 140 20.74 -9.23 11.72
C ALA A 140 21.79 -10.14 12.40
N VAL A 141 22.87 -10.49 11.69
CA VAL A 141 23.98 -11.29 12.24
C VAL A 141 24.62 -10.56 13.43
N LEU A 142 24.90 -9.27 13.30
CA LEU A 142 25.47 -8.46 14.38
C LEU A 142 24.56 -8.44 15.62
N SER A 143 23.24 -8.34 15.41
CA SER A 143 22.25 -8.39 16.49
C SER A 143 22.19 -9.76 17.16
N ILE A 144 22.26 -10.86 16.41
CA ILE A 144 22.34 -12.23 16.95
C ILE A 144 23.62 -12.41 17.78
N VAL A 145 24.77 -11.97 17.25
CA VAL A 145 26.05 -12.02 17.97
C VAL A 145 25.98 -11.20 19.26
N ALA A 146 25.36 -10.01 19.21
CA ALA A 146 25.16 -9.17 20.38
C ALA A 146 24.25 -9.84 21.44
N ILE A 147 23.18 -10.54 21.04
CA ILE A 147 22.34 -11.32 21.96
C ILE A 147 23.18 -12.38 22.68
N ILE A 148 23.94 -13.18 21.91
CA ILE A 148 24.80 -14.23 22.47
C ILE A 148 25.79 -13.64 23.47
N VAL A 149 26.43 -12.52 23.12
CA VAL A 149 27.35 -11.79 24.00
C VAL A 149 26.67 -11.34 25.30
N VAL A 150 25.48 -10.75 25.23
CA VAL A 150 24.75 -10.29 26.44
C VAL A 150 24.36 -11.47 27.31
N VAL A 151 23.97 -12.60 26.70
CA VAL A 151 23.64 -13.85 27.42
C VAL A 151 24.88 -14.43 28.12
N LEU A 152 26.01 -14.51 27.43
CA LEU A 152 27.26 -15.04 27.98
C LEU A 152 27.81 -14.18 29.12
N THR A 153 27.80 -12.86 28.94
CA THR A 153 28.18 -11.90 29.99
C THR A 153 27.19 -11.92 31.17
N GLY A 154 25.97 -12.42 30.93
CA GLY A 154 24.89 -12.65 31.89
C GLY A 154 24.64 -11.50 32.86
N ARG A 155 24.64 -10.28 32.31
CA ARG A 155 24.27 -9.02 32.98
C ARG A 155 22.75 -8.89 33.17
N PHE A 156 22.07 -10.00 33.47
CA PHE A 156 20.62 -10.02 33.70
C PHE A 156 20.25 -9.61 35.13
N ARG A 157 21.20 -9.71 36.07
CA ARG A 157 21.00 -9.22 37.44
C ARG A 157 21.38 -7.74 37.52
N PRO A 158 20.43 -6.85 37.81
CA PRO A 158 20.74 -5.45 37.92
C PRO A 158 21.57 -5.15 39.17
N LYS A 159 22.57 -4.27 39.01
CA LYS A 159 23.33 -3.71 40.13
C LYS A 159 22.48 -2.66 40.85
N GLY A 160 21.56 -3.10 41.71
CA GLY A 160 20.67 -2.23 42.49
C GLY A 160 19.62 -3.02 43.28
N SER A 161 18.93 -2.38 44.24
CA SER A 161 17.87 -3.07 44.99
C SER A 161 16.74 -3.48 44.04
N VAL A 162 16.35 -4.75 44.11
CA VAL A 162 15.26 -5.34 43.30
C VAL A 162 13.99 -4.49 43.39
N ARG A 163 13.74 -3.87 44.55
CA ARG A 163 12.61 -2.96 44.81
C ARG A 163 12.61 -1.70 43.94
N ARG A 164 13.77 -1.05 43.70
CA ARG A 164 13.85 0.14 42.83
C ARG A 164 13.77 -0.21 41.35
N LEU A 165 14.20 -1.42 40.98
CA LEU A 165 14.06 -1.91 39.61
C LEU A 165 12.63 -2.33 39.28
N GLY A 166 11.95 -2.95 40.25
CA GLY A 166 10.53 -3.27 40.14
C GLY A 166 9.69 -2.03 39.93
N VAL A 167 9.95 -0.95 40.69
CA VAL A 167 9.24 0.32 40.52
C VAL A 167 9.51 0.94 39.15
N ARG A 168 10.77 1.04 38.70
CA ARG A 168 11.08 1.61 37.38
C ARG A 168 10.61 0.74 36.22
N GLY A 169 10.75 -0.58 36.33
CA GLY A 169 10.26 -1.54 35.34
C GLY A 169 8.74 -1.55 35.25
N LEU A 170 8.04 -1.46 36.40
CA LEU A 170 6.60 -1.29 36.47
C LEU A 170 6.18 0.07 35.90
N SER A 171 6.88 1.16 36.23
CA SER A 171 6.62 2.47 35.61
C SER A 171 6.83 2.42 34.09
N TRP A 172 7.85 1.73 33.60
CA TRP A 172 8.07 1.56 32.16
C TRP A 172 7.03 0.66 31.49
N LEU A 173 6.61 -0.43 32.14
CA LEU A 173 5.50 -1.25 31.67
C LEU A 173 4.19 -0.47 31.66
N ILE A 174 3.95 0.36 32.68
CA ILE A 174 2.79 1.24 32.74
C ILE A 174 2.88 2.29 31.64
N VAL A 175 4.03 2.92 31.40
CA VAL A 175 4.21 3.90 30.32
C VAL A 175 4.05 3.24 28.95
N LEU A 176 4.62 2.05 28.72
CA LEU A 176 4.46 1.30 27.48
C LEU A 176 3.02 0.81 27.28
N ASN A 177 2.32 0.39 28.33
CA ASN A 177 0.91 0.03 28.27
C ASN A 177 0.01 1.25 28.13
N LEU A 178 0.34 2.40 28.73
CA LEU A 178 -0.37 3.65 28.53
C LEU A 178 -0.16 4.15 27.10
N LEU A 179 1.04 4.01 26.53
CA LEU A 179 1.31 4.27 25.11
C LEU A 179 0.56 3.29 24.20
N GLY A 180 0.48 2.01 24.59
CA GLY A 180 -0.35 1.02 23.91
C GLY A 180 -1.85 1.29 24.04
N LEU A 181 -2.31 1.88 25.16
CA LEU A 181 -3.70 2.31 25.38
C LEU A 181 -4.02 3.63 24.70
N THR A 182 -3.02 4.49 24.48
CA THR A 182 -3.18 5.66 23.61
C THR A 182 -3.38 5.26 22.17
N PHE A 183 -3.09 4.02 21.75
CA PHE A 183 -3.30 3.58 20.36
C PHE A 183 -4.80 3.60 19.97
N PRO A 184 -5.72 2.87 20.64
CA PRO A 184 -7.15 2.97 20.32
C PRO A 184 -7.72 4.37 20.51
N VAL A 185 -7.29 5.09 21.55
CA VAL A 185 -7.76 6.46 21.81
C VAL A 185 -7.26 7.42 20.74
N SER A 186 -6.01 7.29 20.28
CA SER A 186 -5.45 8.10 19.20
C SER A 186 -6.16 7.80 17.89
N ILE A 187 -6.42 6.55 17.55
CA ILE A 187 -7.19 6.19 16.34
C ILE A 187 -8.59 6.79 16.40
N TYR A 188 -9.27 6.68 17.54
CA TYR A 188 -10.61 7.25 17.71
C TYR A 188 -10.62 8.77 17.65
N VAL A 189 -9.69 9.45 18.34
CA VAL A 189 -9.59 10.92 18.34
C VAL A 189 -9.12 11.43 16.98
N MET A 190 -8.18 10.75 16.32
CA MET A 190 -7.68 11.08 14.98
C MET A 190 -8.75 10.89 13.90
N GLY A 191 -9.62 9.89 14.03
CA GLY A 191 -10.75 9.70 13.13
C GLY A 191 -11.91 10.67 13.37
N ALA A 192 -11.95 11.37 14.51
CA ALA A 192 -13.02 12.30 14.85
C ALA A 192 -12.68 13.78 14.60
N VAL A 193 -11.40 14.12 14.48
CA VAL A 193 -10.94 15.50 14.29
C VAL A 193 -10.56 15.71 12.82
N PRO A 194 -11.12 16.73 12.14
CA PRO A 194 -10.71 17.07 10.78
C PRO A 194 -9.22 17.43 10.72
N ILE A 195 -8.53 16.85 9.74
CA ILE A 195 -7.09 16.94 9.54
C ILE A 195 -6.75 17.98 8.49
N ALA A 196 -7.68 18.18 7.56
CA ALA A 196 -7.62 19.14 6.47
C ALA A 196 -9.03 19.65 6.17
N GLN A 197 -9.07 20.84 5.58
CA GLN A 197 -10.26 21.44 5.01
C GLN A 197 -9.94 21.76 3.56
N VAL A 198 -10.53 21.03 2.63
CA VAL A 198 -10.26 21.19 1.21
C VAL A 198 -11.38 22.02 0.59
N SER A 199 -11.00 23.02 -0.21
CA SER A 199 -11.93 23.80 -1.01
C SER A 199 -11.52 23.71 -2.47
N TRP A 200 -12.49 23.48 -3.35
CA TRP A 200 -12.28 23.52 -4.79
C TRP A 200 -12.93 24.77 -5.38
N GLN A 201 -12.19 25.49 -6.22
CA GLN A 201 -12.63 26.70 -6.91
C GLN A 201 -12.20 26.71 -8.39
N GLY A 202 -11.71 25.58 -8.92
CA GLY A 202 -10.94 25.54 -10.16
C GLY A 202 -11.61 24.81 -11.33
N ASP A 203 -10.88 24.71 -12.43
CA ASP A 203 -11.27 24.04 -13.66
C ASP A 203 -10.86 22.57 -13.62
N GLY A 204 -11.73 21.73 -13.08
CA GLY A 204 -11.57 20.28 -13.01
C GLY A 204 -12.70 19.56 -13.75
N GLN A 205 -12.38 18.47 -14.43
CA GLN A 205 -13.35 17.69 -15.19
C GLN A 205 -13.75 16.42 -14.45
N VAL A 206 -15.05 16.21 -14.30
CA VAL A 206 -15.60 14.95 -13.76
C VAL A 206 -16.03 14.07 -14.92
N TYR A 207 -15.58 12.82 -14.90
CA TYR A 207 -15.96 11.77 -15.84
C TYR A 207 -16.81 10.72 -15.13
N LEU A 208 -17.79 10.17 -15.84
CA LEU A 208 -18.58 9.04 -15.38
C LEU A 208 -18.22 7.83 -16.21
N SER A 209 -17.72 6.78 -15.55
CA SER A 209 -17.39 5.55 -16.25
C SER A 209 -18.65 4.85 -16.74
N VAL A 210 -18.64 4.46 -18.01
CA VAL A 210 -19.61 3.53 -18.60
C VAL A 210 -18.83 2.25 -18.89
N PRO A 211 -18.88 1.23 -18.02
CA PRO A 211 -18.35 -0.08 -18.37
C PRO A 211 -19.15 -0.60 -19.56
N LEU A 212 -18.52 -1.15 -20.60
CA LEU A 212 -19.24 -1.73 -21.75
C LEU A 212 -19.22 -3.27 -21.76
N SER A 213 -18.60 -3.86 -20.73
CA SER A 213 -18.52 -5.30 -20.41
C SER A 213 -18.40 -5.48 -18.89
N ASP A 214 -18.40 -6.73 -18.42
CA ASP A 214 -18.26 -7.08 -17.00
C ASP A 214 -16.81 -6.93 -16.54
N PHE A 215 -16.44 -5.86 -15.80
CA PHE A 215 -15.07 -5.68 -15.30
C PHE A 215 -14.92 -6.20 -13.86
N GLU A 216 -14.74 -5.31 -12.88
CA GLU A 216 -14.73 -5.67 -11.45
C GLU A 216 -16.16 -5.91 -10.89
N TYR A 217 -17.15 -5.33 -11.56
CA TYR A 217 -18.57 -5.38 -11.21
C TYR A 217 -19.38 -5.81 -12.43
N ALA A 218 -20.53 -6.42 -12.18
CA ALA A 218 -21.45 -6.82 -13.24
C ALA A 218 -21.91 -5.59 -14.04
N PHE A 219 -21.82 -5.69 -15.35
CA PHE A 219 -22.27 -4.69 -16.29
C PHE A 219 -23.79 -4.56 -16.23
N VAL A 220 -24.25 -3.31 -16.12
CA VAL A 220 -25.64 -2.96 -16.35
C VAL A 220 -25.72 -2.01 -17.53
N ASP A 221 -26.44 -2.46 -18.56
CA ASP A 221 -26.57 -1.71 -19.79
C ASP A 221 -27.28 -0.38 -19.58
N ILE A 222 -26.64 0.67 -20.08
CA ILE A 222 -27.17 2.01 -20.11
C ILE A 222 -26.96 2.56 -21.52
N ALA A 223 -28.01 2.49 -22.33
CA ALA A 223 -27.96 3.00 -23.69
C ALA A 223 -27.90 4.55 -23.69
N PRO A 224 -27.14 5.16 -24.61
CA PRO A 224 -27.00 6.61 -24.72
C PRO A 224 -28.23 7.25 -25.37
N SER A 225 -29.34 7.32 -24.63
CA SER A 225 -30.54 8.03 -25.10
C SER A 225 -30.27 9.54 -25.20
N SER A 226 -31.02 10.24 -26.07
CA SER A 226 -30.86 11.69 -26.23
C SER A 226 -31.02 12.43 -24.90
N GLY A 227 -31.99 12.04 -24.08
CA GLY A 227 -32.18 12.64 -22.75
C GLY A 227 -30.99 12.42 -21.80
N LEU A 228 -30.32 11.26 -21.85
CA LEU A 228 -29.12 11.02 -21.05
C LEU A 228 -27.94 11.85 -21.55
N VAL A 229 -27.77 11.97 -22.87
CA VAL A 229 -26.73 12.82 -23.45
C VAL A 229 -26.95 14.28 -23.06
N ASP A 230 -28.18 14.78 -23.15
CA ASP A 230 -28.55 16.15 -22.73
C ASP A 230 -28.32 16.36 -21.21
N GLU A 231 -28.62 15.37 -20.38
CA GLU A 231 -28.35 15.40 -18.93
C GLU A 231 -26.85 15.47 -18.62
N LEU A 232 -26.02 14.68 -19.32
CA LEU A 232 -24.57 14.69 -19.16
C LEU A 232 -23.96 16.02 -19.60
N GLU A 233 -24.39 16.53 -20.76
CA GLU A 233 -23.93 17.80 -21.29
C GLU A 233 -24.32 18.99 -20.40
N SER A 234 -25.57 19.03 -19.93
CA SER A 234 -26.04 20.08 -19.02
C SER A 234 -25.37 20.04 -17.65
N ALA A 235 -25.02 18.85 -17.14
CA ALA A 235 -24.22 18.72 -15.93
C ALA A 235 -22.74 19.10 -16.15
N GLY A 236 -22.27 19.08 -17.40
CA GLY A 236 -20.88 19.27 -17.78
C GLY A 236 -20.00 18.09 -17.40
N PHE A 237 -20.56 16.87 -17.39
CA PHE A 237 -19.82 15.64 -17.12
C PHE A 237 -19.31 15.00 -18.40
N GLY A 238 -18.09 14.49 -18.35
CA GLY A 238 -17.51 13.65 -19.40
C GLY A 238 -17.88 12.18 -19.23
N VAL A 239 -17.56 11.36 -20.22
CA VAL A 239 -17.77 9.91 -20.16
C VAL A 239 -16.45 9.15 -20.31
N ASP A 240 -16.25 8.13 -19.48
CA ASP A 240 -15.12 7.19 -19.60
C ASP A 240 -15.65 5.83 -20.06
N LEU A 241 -15.50 5.54 -21.35
CA LEU A 241 -16.01 4.35 -22.01
C LEU A 241 -14.97 3.23 -21.85
N ARG A 242 -15.24 2.27 -20.96
CA ARG A 242 -14.31 1.15 -20.71
C ARG A 242 -14.66 -0.05 -21.57
N VAL A 243 -13.69 -0.51 -22.35
CA VAL A 243 -13.87 -1.53 -23.39
C VAL A 243 -13.03 -2.76 -23.07
N ARG A 244 -13.58 -3.94 -23.35
CA ARG A 244 -12.86 -5.21 -23.21
C ARG A 244 -12.41 -5.72 -24.59
N PRO A 245 -11.10 -5.93 -24.82
CA PRO A 245 -10.55 -6.35 -26.12
C PRO A 245 -11.26 -7.55 -26.77
N SER A 246 -11.48 -8.62 -26.01
CA SER A 246 -12.04 -9.90 -26.45
C SER A 246 -13.57 -9.88 -26.65
N ASP A 247 -14.25 -8.89 -26.08
CA ASP A 247 -15.71 -8.82 -26.10
C ASP A 247 -16.21 -7.94 -27.25
N ASN A 248 -16.60 -8.59 -28.36
CA ASN A 248 -17.18 -7.91 -29.52
C ASN A 248 -18.44 -7.11 -29.21
N VAL A 249 -19.21 -7.48 -28.18
CA VAL A 249 -20.40 -6.72 -27.78
C VAL A 249 -19.98 -5.38 -27.16
N SER A 250 -18.91 -5.37 -26.37
CA SER A 250 -18.36 -4.14 -25.78
C SER A 250 -17.94 -3.13 -26.84
N TRP A 251 -17.35 -3.59 -27.95
CA TRP A 251 -16.98 -2.74 -29.09
C TRP A 251 -18.20 -2.20 -29.86
N GLY A 252 -19.25 -3.00 -30.05
CA GLY A 252 -20.50 -2.51 -30.66
C GLY A 252 -21.22 -1.47 -29.79
N ARG A 253 -21.16 -1.63 -28.46
CA ARG A 253 -21.66 -0.62 -27.52
C ARG A 253 -20.81 0.65 -27.52
N LEU A 254 -19.49 0.52 -27.67
CA LEU A 254 -18.59 1.67 -27.84
C LEU A 254 -18.98 2.49 -29.07
N GLU A 255 -19.19 1.81 -30.21
CA GLU A 255 -19.64 2.47 -31.45
C GLU A 255 -20.96 3.22 -31.24
N THR A 256 -21.91 2.60 -30.54
CA THR A 256 -23.21 3.21 -30.21
C THR A 256 -23.06 4.45 -29.33
N TRP A 257 -22.22 4.38 -28.29
CA TRP A 257 -21.93 5.51 -27.41
C TRP A 257 -21.22 6.65 -28.14
N LEU A 258 -20.17 6.35 -28.92
CA LEU A 258 -19.44 7.34 -29.69
C LEU A 258 -20.33 8.03 -30.72
N ALA A 259 -21.21 7.28 -31.39
CA ALA A 259 -22.15 7.84 -32.36
C ALA A 259 -23.14 8.81 -31.69
N ALA A 260 -23.64 8.48 -30.50
CA ALA A 260 -24.59 9.32 -29.76
C ALA A 260 -23.97 10.63 -29.24
N ILE A 261 -22.69 10.61 -28.84
CA ILE A 261 -21.99 11.81 -28.32
C ILE A 261 -21.30 12.63 -29.40
N ASN A 262 -21.24 12.15 -30.65
CA ASN A 262 -20.50 12.83 -31.73
C ASN A 262 -21.01 14.27 -31.95
N SER A 263 -22.32 14.50 -31.85
CA SER A 263 -22.94 15.82 -32.00
C SER A 263 -23.03 16.67 -30.73
N SER A 264 -22.68 16.14 -29.56
CA SER A 264 -22.65 16.91 -28.29
C SER A 264 -21.27 17.51 -28.06
N ALA A 265 -21.11 18.35 -27.03
CA ALA A 265 -19.80 18.86 -26.58
C ALA A 265 -19.14 17.98 -25.48
N ILE A 266 -19.71 16.81 -25.18
CA ILE A 266 -19.24 15.94 -24.08
C ILE A 266 -17.79 15.46 -24.36
N PRO A 267 -16.84 15.70 -23.45
CA PRO A 267 -15.51 15.11 -23.55
C PRO A 267 -15.57 13.62 -23.20
N PHE A 268 -14.76 12.81 -23.87
CA PHE A 268 -14.73 11.37 -23.61
C PHE A 268 -13.32 10.82 -23.47
N VAL A 269 -13.20 9.78 -22.66
CA VAL A 269 -12.01 8.93 -22.57
C VAL A 269 -12.41 7.53 -22.98
N VAL A 270 -11.57 6.85 -23.76
CA VAL A 270 -11.73 5.41 -24.02
C VAL A 270 -10.67 4.68 -23.22
N THR A 271 -11.10 4.02 -22.15
CA THR A 271 -10.19 3.17 -21.37
C THR A 271 -10.17 1.77 -21.97
N LEU A 272 -8.99 1.37 -22.42
CA LEU A 272 -8.73 0.04 -22.97
C LEU A 272 -8.27 -0.86 -21.82
N ASP A 273 -9.07 -1.88 -21.51
CA ASP A 273 -8.67 -2.94 -20.58
C ASP A 273 -7.66 -3.87 -21.26
N SER A 274 -6.72 -4.42 -20.49
CA SER A 274 -5.77 -5.42 -20.99
C SER A 274 -6.25 -6.85 -20.83
N GLU A 275 -7.36 -7.07 -20.13
CA GLU A 275 -7.81 -8.38 -19.67
C GLU A 275 -6.75 -9.12 -18.86
N ARG A 276 -5.91 -8.38 -18.13
CA ARG A 276 -4.84 -8.93 -17.30
C ARG A 276 -5.29 -10.08 -16.40
N GLN A 277 -6.51 -10.02 -15.87
CA GLN A 277 -7.10 -11.08 -15.05
C GLN A 277 -7.18 -12.45 -15.76
N SER A 278 -7.29 -12.48 -17.09
CA SER A 278 -7.33 -13.71 -17.88
C SER A 278 -5.93 -14.32 -18.12
N LEU A 279 -4.88 -13.50 -17.98
CA LEU A 279 -3.48 -13.87 -18.20
C LEU A 279 -2.77 -14.32 -16.91
N VAL A 280 -3.40 -14.05 -15.76
CA VAL A 280 -2.82 -14.23 -14.43
C VAL A 280 -3.48 -15.41 -13.72
N ASP A 281 -2.67 -16.22 -13.03
CA ASP A 281 -3.15 -17.31 -12.18
C ASP A 281 -4.00 -16.78 -11.01
N VAL A 282 -4.97 -17.57 -10.55
CA VAL A 282 -5.87 -17.18 -9.43
C VAL A 282 -5.10 -16.80 -8.15
N ASN A 283 -3.95 -17.45 -7.91
CA ASN A 283 -3.06 -17.17 -6.78
C ASN A 283 -1.65 -16.89 -7.30
N PRO A 284 -1.39 -15.69 -7.81
CA PRO A 284 -0.13 -15.39 -8.47
C PRO A 284 1.03 -15.39 -7.47
N LEU A 285 2.15 -16.00 -7.84
CA LEU A 285 3.39 -15.99 -7.06
C LEU A 285 4.24 -14.74 -7.30
N HIS A 286 3.93 -13.99 -8.35
CA HIS A 286 4.57 -12.75 -8.78
C HIS A 286 3.49 -11.84 -9.38
N LEU A 287 3.66 -10.53 -9.21
CA LEU A 287 2.73 -9.49 -9.67
C LEU A 287 3.06 -9.00 -11.10
N GLY A 288 4.04 -9.60 -11.77
CA GLY A 288 4.50 -9.19 -13.08
C GLY A 288 5.61 -10.09 -13.61
N SER A 289 5.76 -10.15 -14.93
CA SER A 289 6.87 -10.80 -15.64
C SER A 289 6.97 -10.25 -17.05
N ASP A 290 8.14 -10.38 -17.69
CA ASP A 290 8.34 -10.00 -19.10
C ASP A 290 7.23 -10.57 -20.00
N TRP A 291 6.95 -11.87 -19.89
CA TRP A 291 5.91 -12.53 -20.69
C TRP A 291 4.53 -11.92 -20.46
N LEU A 292 4.13 -11.71 -19.20
CA LEU A 292 2.81 -11.13 -18.89
C LEU A 292 2.69 -9.71 -19.44
N LEU A 293 3.72 -8.89 -19.27
CA LEU A 293 3.73 -7.51 -19.73
C LEU A 293 3.74 -7.44 -21.26
N GLU A 294 4.49 -8.30 -21.94
CA GLU A 294 4.44 -8.43 -23.41
C GLU A 294 3.01 -8.73 -23.89
N GLN A 295 2.31 -9.68 -23.25
CA GLN A 295 0.91 -9.98 -23.60
C GLN A 295 -0.04 -8.80 -23.34
N ILE A 296 0.17 -8.04 -22.26
CA ILE A 296 -0.61 -6.82 -21.96
C ILE A 296 -0.38 -5.76 -23.05
N PHE A 297 0.87 -5.56 -23.47
CA PHE A 297 1.20 -4.60 -24.54
C PHE A 297 0.64 -5.02 -25.90
N ASP A 298 0.67 -6.32 -26.21
CA ASP A 298 0.05 -6.87 -27.43
C ASP A 298 -1.47 -6.63 -27.41
N ALA A 299 -2.14 -6.91 -26.28
CA ALA A 299 -3.58 -6.66 -26.12
C ALA A 299 -3.95 -5.17 -26.29
N HIS A 300 -3.14 -4.27 -25.73
CA HIS A 300 -3.32 -2.83 -25.93
C HIS A 300 -3.08 -2.41 -27.38
N THR A 301 -2.06 -2.97 -28.04
CA THR A 301 -1.74 -2.69 -29.45
C THR A 301 -2.89 -3.09 -30.38
N ASP A 302 -3.45 -4.28 -30.18
CA ASP A 302 -4.63 -4.76 -30.91
C ASP A 302 -5.85 -3.88 -30.65
N SER A 303 -6.04 -3.48 -29.39
CA SER A 303 -7.16 -2.62 -28.98
C SER A 303 -7.09 -1.23 -29.56
N VAL A 304 -5.90 -0.61 -29.63
CA VAL A 304 -5.72 0.70 -30.29
C VAL A 304 -5.99 0.60 -31.78
N SER A 305 -5.51 -0.47 -32.42
CA SER A 305 -5.76 -0.71 -33.85
C SER A 305 -7.25 -0.83 -34.13
N ARG A 306 -7.98 -1.56 -33.28
CA ARG A 306 -9.44 -1.71 -33.36
C ARG A 306 -10.18 -0.41 -33.05
N LEU A 307 -9.73 0.35 -32.05
CA LEU A 307 -10.26 1.67 -31.72
C LEU A 307 -10.13 2.61 -32.93
N GLY A 308 -8.99 2.63 -33.61
CA GLY A 308 -8.78 3.40 -34.84
C GLY A 308 -9.82 3.09 -35.93
N ALA A 309 -10.22 1.82 -36.08
CA ALA A 309 -11.28 1.42 -37.00
C ALA A 309 -12.66 1.93 -36.57
N VAL A 310 -13.00 1.82 -35.28
CA VAL A 310 -14.27 2.32 -34.73
C VAL A 310 -14.39 3.83 -34.87
N LEU A 311 -13.35 4.59 -34.50
CA LEU A 311 -13.33 6.04 -34.62
C LEU A 311 -13.49 6.49 -36.08
N SER A 312 -12.91 5.75 -37.03
CA SER A 312 -13.04 6.02 -38.45
C SER A 312 -14.44 5.71 -38.98
N ALA A 313 -15.09 4.65 -38.47
CA ALA A 313 -16.45 4.30 -38.84
C ALA A 313 -17.49 5.33 -38.34
N VAL A 314 -17.31 5.82 -37.12
CA VAL A 314 -18.23 6.81 -36.50
C VAL A 314 -17.96 8.24 -36.97
N ASN A 315 -16.79 8.50 -37.57
CA ASN A 315 -16.35 9.84 -38.00
C ASN A 315 -16.42 10.86 -36.86
N ILE A 316 -15.81 10.51 -35.71
CA ILE A 316 -15.76 11.37 -34.53
C ILE A 316 -14.57 12.33 -34.59
N ASP A 317 -14.75 13.54 -34.08
CA ASP A 317 -13.64 14.48 -33.88
C ASP A 317 -12.71 13.96 -32.78
N ARG A 318 -11.53 13.50 -33.19
CA ARG A 318 -10.55 12.83 -32.33
C ARG A 318 -9.86 13.79 -31.36
N SER A 319 -9.87 15.09 -31.66
CA SER A 319 -9.24 16.11 -30.80
C SER A 319 -9.94 16.29 -29.45
N ARG A 320 -11.16 15.75 -29.31
CA ARG A 320 -11.99 15.85 -28.11
C ARG A 320 -11.85 14.67 -27.15
N GLY A 321 -11.14 13.62 -27.57
CA GLY A 321 -11.04 12.37 -26.83
C GLY A 321 -9.62 11.99 -26.47
N SER A 322 -9.48 11.20 -25.42
CA SER A 322 -8.21 10.56 -25.05
C SER A 322 -8.35 9.04 -24.99
N VAL A 323 -7.24 8.34 -25.19
CA VAL A 323 -7.13 6.90 -24.97
C VAL A 323 -6.37 6.66 -23.67
N ARG A 324 -6.92 5.81 -22.81
CA ARG A 324 -6.33 5.46 -21.53
C ARG A 324 -6.01 3.97 -21.49
N PHE A 325 -4.74 3.64 -21.27
CA PHE A 325 -4.30 2.25 -21.14
C PHE A 325 -4.45 1.79 -19.71
N ASP A 326 -5.23 0.73 -19.48
CA ASP A 326 -5.31 0.10 -18.16
C ASP A 326 -4.05 -0.72 -17.87
N MET A 327 -3.21 -0.17 -17.00
CA MET A 327 -1.95 -0.76 -16.52
C MET A 327 -2.08 -1.26 -15.08
N CYS A 328 -3.30 -1.30 -14.52
CA CYS A 328 -3.52 -1.77 -13.16
C CYS A 328 -3.20 -3.26 -13.00
N LEU A 329 -3.03 -3.68 -11.74
CA LEU A 329 -2.98 -5.08 -11.36
C LEU A 329 -4.36 -5.72 -11.54
N SER A 330 -4.40 -7.00 -11.88
CA SER A 330 -5.65 -7.77 -11.84
C SER A 330 -6.21 -7.89 -10.41
N GLU A 331 -7.45 -8.34 -10.26
CA GLU A 331 -8.03 -8.60 -8.93
C GLU A 331 -7.21 -9.67 -8.17
N SER A 332 -6.77 -10.72 -8.87
CA SER A 332 -5.92 -11.77 -8.31
C SER A 332 -4.57 -11.25 -7.80
N GLU A 333 -3.89 -10.41 -8.59
CA GLU A 333 -2.62 -9.78 -8.18
C GLU A 333 -2.82 -8.82 -7.01
N TRP A 334 -3.84 -7.98 -7.09
CA TRP A 334 -4.18 -7.05 -6.02
C TRP A 334 -4.52 -7.78 -4.72
N SER A 335 -5.28 -8.86 -4.79
CA SER A 335 -5.60 -9.71 -3.64
C SER A 335 -4.34 -10.34 -3.03
N ALA A 336 -3.42 -10.85 -3.86
CA ALA A 336 -2.14 -11.39 -3.40
C ALA A 336 -1.28 -10.32 -2.71
N PHE A 337 -1.18 -9.13 -3.33
CA PHE A 337 -0.48 -7.97 -2.77
C PHE A 337 -1.09 -7.54 -1.42
N MET A 338 -2.41 -7.33 -1.38
CA MET A 338 -3.11 -6.90 -0.17
C MET A 338 -3.05 -7.95 0.94
N SER A 339 -3.05 -9.24 0.60
CA SER A 339 -2.86 -10.34 1.56
C SER A 339 -1.46 -10.29 2.20
N ALA A 340 -0.42 -10.09 1.39
CA ALA A 340 0.95 -9.94 1.87
C ALA A 340 1.11 -8.68 2.74
N ALA A 341 0.55 -7.54 2.31
CA ALA A 341 0.58 -6.28 3.05
C ALA A 341 -0.16 -6.37 4.39
N ARG A 342 -1.38 -6.94 4.41
CA ARG A 342 -2.21 -7.05 5.62
C ARG A 342 -1.67 -8.04 6.64
N SER A 343 -1.04 -9.12 6.19
CA SER A 343 -0.42 -10.09 7.10
C SER A 343 0.82 -9.53 7.79
N VAL A 344 1.28 -8.32 7.42
CA VAL A 344 2.57 -7.75 7.85
C VAL A 344 3.70 -8.76 7.62
N SER A 345 3.53 -9.63 6.61
CA SER A 345 4.51 -10.65 6.26
C SER A 345 5.56 -9.99 5.39
N LEU A 346 6.52 -9.33 6.02
CA LEU A 346 7.63 -8.66 5.31
C LEU A 346 8.40 -9.66 4.41
N ASP A 347 8.53 -10.91 4.83
CA ASP A 347 9.12 -11.99 4.01
C ASP A 347 8.22 -12.35 2.82
N GLY A 348 6.90 -12.50 3.02
CA GLY A 348 5.96 -12.79 1.94
C GLY A 348 5.84 -11.66 0.93
N PHE A 349 5.73 -10.42 1.42
CA PHE A 349 5.73 -9.20 0.62
C PHE A 349 7.04 -9.06 -0.15
N GLY A 350 8.18 -9.23 0.52
CA GLY A 350 9.49 -9.15 -0.10
C GLY A 350 9.72 -10.15 -1.20
N ARG A 351 9.36 -11.41 -0.97
CA ARG A 351 9.44 -12.44 -2.01
C ARG A 351 8.55 -12.10 -3.20
N LEU A 352 7.31 -11.65 -2.95
CA LEU A 352 6.37 -11.31 -4.01
C LEU A 352 6.90 -10.16 -4.88
N VAL A 353 7.24 -9.02 -4.28
CA VAL A 353 7.70 -7.83 -4.99
C VAL A 353 9.04 -8.07 -5.68
N ARG A 354 10.04 -8.58 -4.96
CA ARG A 354 11.38 -8.81 -5.50
C ARG A 354 11.38 -9.82 -6.65
N SER A 355 10.68 -10.94 -6.48
CA SER A 355 10.61 -11.94 -7.54
C SER A 355 9.86 -11.44 -8.78
N SER A 356 9.00 -10.44 -8.63
CA SER A 356 8.35 -9.76 -9.76
C SER A 356 9.33 -8.86 -10.49
N ILE A 357 10.04 -7.99 -9.76
CA ILE A 357 11.01 -7.04 -10.32
C ILE A 357 12.16 -7.77 -11.03
N GLU A 358 12.72 -8.83 -10.43
CA GLU A 358 13.82 -9.62 -11.04
C GLU A 358 13.40 -10.34 -12.34
N ARG A 359 12.10 -10.40 -12.65
CA ARG A 359 11.53 -11.03 -13.86
C ARG A 359 11.14 -10.02 -14.93
N ILE A 360 11.44 -8.74 -14.72
CA ILE A 360 10.99 -7.65 -15.57
C ILE A 360 12.20 -6.87 -16.07
N ASN A 361 12.31 -6.75 -17.39
CA ASN A 361 13.30 -5.92 -18.05
C ASN A 361 12.70 -4.55 -18.41
N ALA A 362 13.10 -3.52 -17.66
CA ALA A 362 12.65 -2.15 -17.88
C ALA A 362 12.94 -1.63 -19.31
N THR A 363 14.02 -2.09 -19.96
CA THR A 363 14.33 -1.67 -21.34
C THR A 363 13.34 -2.25 -22.35
N THR A 364 12.88 -3.49 -22.13
CA THR A 364 11.83 -4.12 -22.93
C THR A 364 10.52 -3.34 -22.77
N ILE A 365 10.11 -3.04 -21.54
CA ILE A 365 8.91 -2.22 -21.27
C ILE A 365 8.96 -0.89 -22.01
N ALA A 366 10.07 -0.15 -21.90
CA ALA A 366 10.20 1.15 -22.54
C ALA A 366 10.04 1.04 -24.08
N SER A 367 10.53 -0.04 -24.68
CA SER A 367 10.40 -0.27 -26.13
C SER A 367 8.96 -0.58 -26.56
N HIS A 368 8.24 -1.45 -25.84
CA HIS A 368 6.83 -1.74 -26.11
C HIS A 368 5.96 -0.52 -25.88
N TRP A 369 6.24 0.23 -24.82
CA TRP A 369 5.55 1.47 -24.51
C TRP A 369 5.69 2.51 -25.63
N ALA A 370 6.91 2.75 -26.11
CA ALA A 370 7.16 3.69 -27.21
C ALA A 370 6.40 3.29 -28.49
N ALA A 371 6.31 1.99 -28.79
CA ALA A 371 5.53 1.49 -29.91
C ALA A 371 4.03 1.74 -29.73
N LEU A 372 3.49 1.47 -28.54
CA LEU A 372 2.08 1.68 -28.22
C LEU A 372 1.68 3.17 -28.31
N VAL A 373 2.48 4.06 -27.73
CA VAL A 373 2.27 5.52 -27.81
C VAL A 373 2.34 6.00 -29.25
N SER A 374 3.30 5.51 -30.04
CA SER A 374 3.38 5.84 -31.47
C SER A 374 2.12 5.43 -32.24
N LEU A 375 1.52 4.29 -31.89
CA LEU A 375 0.29 3.80 -32.53
C LEU A 375 -0.92 4.66 -32.13
N ALA A 376 -1.03 5.01 -30.85
CA ALA A 376 -2.10 5.86 -30.32
C ALA A 376 -2.06 7.29 -30.88
N HIS A 377 -0.87 7.88 -30.98
CA HIS A 377 -0.69 9.15 -31.71
C HIS A 377 -1.02 9.01 -33.19
N GLY A 378 -0.75 7.85 -33.79
CA GLY A 378 -1.13 7.54 -35.18
C GLY A 378 -2.64 7.58 -35.43
N ILE A 379 -3.47 7.23 -34.43
CA ILE A 379 -4.92 7.40 -34.52
C ILE A 379 -5.39 8.82 -34.15
N GLY A 380 -4.51 9.68 -33.64
CA GLY A 380 -4.80 11.10 -33.39
C GLY A 380 -5.51 11.40 -32.07
N MET A 381 -5.34 10.54 -31.06
CA MET A 381 -5.85 10.75 -29.70
C MET A 381 -4.69 11.07 -28.73
N SER A 382 -5.00 11.78 -27.64
CA SER A 382 -4.06 11.96 -26.52
C SER A 382 -3.90 10.68 -25.72
N CYS A 383 -2.71 10.46 -25.17
CA CYS A 383 -2.34 9.22 -24.49
C CYS A 383 -2.35 9.40 -22.98
N GLN A 384 -3.06 8.50 -22.29
CA GLN A 384 -3.09 8.42 -20.84
C GLN A 384 -2.76 7.01 -20.34
N ALA A 385 -2.27 6.90 -19.11
CA ALA A 385 -2.17 5.62 -18.41
C ALA A 385 -3.07 5.62 -17.18
N LEU A 386 -3.75 4.51 -16.92
CA LEU A 386 -4.36 4.21 -15.62
C LEU A 386 -3.40 3.33 -14.84
N VAL A 387 -2.90 3.81 -13.71
CA VAL A 387 -1.92 3.10 -12.87
C VAL A 387 -2.44 2.88 -11.46
N GLU A 388 -1.87 1.91 -10.74
CA GLU A 388 -2.26 1.65 -9.35
C GLU A 388 -1.90 2.78 -8.39
N SER A 389 -2.71 2.98 -7.36
CA SER A 389 -2.40 3.97 -6.30
C SER A 389 -1.14 3.66 -5.50
N LEU A 390 -0.64 2.42 -5.52
CA LEU A 390 0.63 2.08 -4.86
C LEU A 390 1.86 2.58 -5.61
N VAL A 391 1.77 2.86 -6.92
CA VAL A 391 2.92 3.39 -7.70
C VAL A 391 3.06 4.91 -7.56
N LEU A 392 2.29 5.52 -6.67
CA LEU A 392 2.36 6.96 -6.40
C LEU A 392 3.70 7.40 -5.81
N ASP A 393 4.36 6.56 -4.99
CA ASP A 393 5.65 6.94 -4.39
C ASP A 393 6.71 7.06 -5.49
N ASP A 394 6.84 6.02 -6.31
CA ASP A 394 7.64 5.97 -7.55
C ASP A 394 7.43 7.19 -8.46
N LEU A 395 6.18 7.59 -8.69
CA LEU A 395 5.84 8.77 -9.48
C LEU A 395 6.46 10.06 -8.92
N CYS A 396 6.59 10.16 -7.60
CA CYS A 396 7.01 11.35 -6.88
C CYS A 396 8.54 11.45 -6.68
N ASP A 397 9.24 10.33 -6.54
CA ASP A 397 10.66 10.32 -6.23
C ASP A 397 11.57 9.74 -7.33
N ASP A 398 11.00 9.50 -8.52
CA ASP A 398 11.66 8.93 -9.70
C ASP A 398 12.21 7.50 -9.49
N ASP A 399 11.80 6.81 -8.43
CA ASP A 399 11.94 5.36 -8.36
C ASP A 399 10.97 4.72 -9.37
N THR A 400 11.36 3.60 -9.99
CA THR A 400 10.52 2.94 -11.02
C THR A 400 10.18 1.49 -10.66
N LEU A 401 10.59 1.04 -9.47
CA LEU A 401 10.48 -0.37 -9.08
C LEU A 401 9.04 -0.88 -9.09
N PHE A 402 8.12 -0.26 -8.36
CA PHE A 402 6.71 -0.67 -8.35
C PHE A 402 5.98 -0.34 -9.65
N MET A 403 6.35 0.74 -10.33
CA MET A 403 5.82 1.06 -11.65
C MET A 403 6.10 -0.04 -12.68
N THR A 404 7.29 -0.65 -12.64
CA THR A 404 7.66 -1.69 -13.62
C THR A 404 6.80 -2.94 -13.51
N ILE A 405 6.30 -3.27 -12.31
CA ILE A 405 5.33 -4.36 -12.07
C ILE A 405 4.02 -4.10 -12.82
N CYS A 406 3.66 -2.83 -12.97
CA CYS A 406 2.51 -2.37 -13.73
C CYS A 406 2.83 -2.17 -15.23
N GLY A 407 4.06 -2.45 -15.69
CA GLY A 407 4.46 -2.22 -17.08
C GLY A 407 4.70 -0.74 -17.41
N VAL A 408 5.07 0.08 -16.42
CA VAL A 408 5.34 1.51 -16.61
C VAL A 408 6.75 1.84 -16.13
N THR A 409 7.42 2.78 -16.80
CA THR A 409 8.75 3.30 -16.41
C THR A 409 8.73 4.83 -16.36
N ALA A 410 9.77 5.47 -15.81
CA ALA A 410 9.89 6.92 -15.86
C ALA A 410 9.86 7.47 -17.30
N ASP A 411 10.45 6.74 -18.26
CA ASP A 411 10.40 7.11 -19.68
C ASP A 411 8.98 6.97 -20.25
N SER A 412 8.24 5.95 -19.82
CA SER A 412 6.82 5.80 -20.16
C SER A 412 6.01 7.02 -19.71
N LEU A 413 6.21 7.48 -18.47
CA LEU A 413 5.47 8.64 -17.92
C LEU A 413 5.74 9.93 -18.68
N ARG A 414 7.00 10.19 -19.06
CA ARG A 414 7.38 11.41 -19.81
C ARG A 414 6.74 11.48 -21.19
N SER A 415 6.30 10.34 -21.73
CA SER A 415 5.64 10.27 -23.04
C SER A 415 4.12 10.46 -22.98
N LEU A 416 3.54 10.54 -21.78
CA LEU A 416 2.11 10.66 -21.55
C LEU A 416 1.65 12.12 -21.43
N ASP A 417 0.42 12.37 -21.86
CA ASP A 417 -0.25 13.66 -21.64
C ASP A 417 -0.76 13.78 -20.21
N SER A 418 -1.29 12.68 -19.65
CA SER A 418 -1.75 12.59 -18.27
C SER A 418 -1.65 11.18 -17.70
N VAL A 419 -1.64 11.10 -16.37
CA VAL A 419 -1.67 9.84 -15.62
C VAL A 419 -2.90 9.84 -14.74
N CYS A 420 -3.72 8.82 -14.85
CA CYS A 420 -4.85 8.59 -13.97
C CYS A 420 -4.46 7.54 -12.93
N VAL A 421 -4.76 7.81 -11.66
CA VAL A 421 -4.41 6.91 -10.56
C VAL A 421 -5.67 6.20 -10.07
N HIS A 422 -5.61 4.87 -10.05
CA HIS A 422 -6.70 4.03 -9.60
C HIS A 422 -6.76 4.01 -8.08
N SER A 423 -7.69 4.78 -7.52
CA SER A 423 -7.91 4.98 -6.08
C SER A 423 -9.32 4.52 -5.69
N SER A 424 -9.77 3.43 -6.28
CA SER A 424 -11.14 2.93 -6.13
C SER A 424 -11.42 2.49 -4.71
N ARG A 425 -12.23 3.28 -4.00
CA ARG A 425 -12.68 3.02 -2.64
C ARG A 425 -13.34 1.67 -2.49
N THR A 426 -14.16 1.29 -3.47
CA THR A 426 -14.83 -0.01 -3.50
C THR A 426 -13.80 -1.13 -3.55
N ARG A 427 -12.80 -1.06 -4.44
CA ARG A 427 -11.72 -2.06 -4.48
C ARG A 427 -10.94 -2.14 -3.16
N TYR A 428 -10.58 -1.02 -2.54
CA TYR A 428 -9.92 -1.02 -1.24
C TYR A 428 -10.80 -1.60 -0.12
N SER A 429 -12.10 -1.32 -0.12
CA SER A 429 -13.05 -1.73 0.92
C SER A 429 -13.12 -3.25 1.07
N LEU A 430 -13.13 -3.98 -0.05
CA LEU A 430 -13.12 -5.46 -0.06
C LEU A 430 -11.92 -6.03 0.71
N HIS A 431 -10.76 -5.41 0.57
CA HIS A 431 -9.53 -5.86 1.21
C HIS A 431 -9.31 -5.23 2.59
N MET A 432 -9.89 -4.08 2.89
CA MET A 432 -9.75 -3.37 4.15
C MET A 432 -10.94 -3.54 5.11
N LEU A 433 -11.88 -4.46 4.81
CA LEU A 433 -13.08 -4.71 5.61
C LEU A 433 -13.92 -3.44 5.84
N GLY A 434 -14.13 -2.66 4.78
CA GLY A 434 -14.92 -1.42 4.81
C GLY A 434 -14.26 -0.22 5.48
N ASP A 435 -13.01 -0.35 5.94
CA ASP A 435 -12.29 0.75 6.61
C ASP A 435 -11.54 1.62 5.57
N VAL A 436 -12.33 2.32 4.73
CA VAL A 436 -11.85 3.19 3.67
C VAL A 436 -12.66 4.49 3.70
N GLY A 437 -12.06 5.56 4.23
CA GLY A 437 -12.70 6.88 4.32
C GLY A 437 -12.12 7.92 3.35
N GLU A 438 -12.60 9.15 3.50
CA GLU A 438 -12.23 10.37 2.75
C GLU A 438 -10.72 10.61 2.67
N TYR A 439 -9.97 10.08 3.65
CA TYR A 439 -8.52 10.10 3.65
C TYR A 439 -7.87 9.44 2.43
N LEU A 440 -8.47 8.40 1.85
CA LEU A 440 -7.91 7.77 0.65
C LEU A 440 -7.90 8.78 -0.50
N ALA A 441 -9.06 9.39 -0.79
CA ALA A 441 -9.20 10.40 -1.83
C ALA A 441 -8.29 11.59 -1.55
N HIS A 442 -8.28 12.10 -0.31
CA HIS A 442 -7.42 13.22 0.08
C HIS A 442 -5.93 12.91 -0.14
N SER A 443 -5.44 11.81 0.42
CA SER A 443 -4.01 11.52 0.43
C SER A 443 -3.48 11.14 -0.95
N VAL A 444 -4.25 10.41 -1.76
CA VAL A 444 -3.86 10.00 -3.12
C VAL A 444 -3.94 11.20 -4.07
N SER A 445 -5.02 12.01 -4.02
CA SER A 445 -5.13 13.23 -4.84
C SER A 445 -4.04 14.23 -4.56
N LEU A 446 -3.71 14.45 -3.28
CA LEU A 446 -2.66 15.38 -2.89
C LEU A 446 -1.31 14.94 -3.43
N SER A 447 -1.03 13.64 -3.37
CA SER A 447 0.19 13.04 -3.93
C SER A 447 0.21 13.19 -5.45
N ALA A 448 -0.85 12.77 -6.14
CA ALA A 448 -0.93 12.83 -7.60
C ALA A 448 -0.92 14.26 -8.15
N GLY A 449 -1.53 15.21 -7.44
CA GLY A 449 -1.61 16.63 -7.84
C GLY A 449 -0.29 17.39 -7.69
N HIS A 450 0.57 16.97 -6.75
CA HIS A 450 1.86 17.63 -6.48
C HIS A 450 3.07 16.81 -6.96
N GLY A 451 2.86 15.55 -7.32
CA GLY A 451 3.89 14.51 -7.18
C GLY A 451 4.45 13.92 -8.46
N SER A 452 4.67 14.70 -9.53
CA SER A 452 5.72 14.32 -10.48
C SER A 452 6.09 15.49 -11.37
N PRO A 453 7.37 15.86 -11.50
CA PRO A 453 7.79 16.81 -12.53
C PRO A 453 7.58 16.28 -13.95
N HIS A 454 7.35 14.96 -14.12
CA HIS A 454 7.23 14.30 -15.41
C HIS A 454 5.78 14.16 -15.89
N VAL A 455 4.79 14.55 -15.09
CA VAL A 455 3.36 14.41 -15.43
C VAL A 455 2.69 15.77 -15.48
N ASN A 456 2.18 16.14 -16.66
CA ASN A 456 1.56 17.45 -16.89
C ASN A 456 0.17 17.61 -16.23
N SER A 457 -0.53 16.49 -16.03
CA SER A 457 -1.88 16.43 -15.49
C SER A 457 -2.11 15.07 -14.83
N SER A 458 -2.72 15.07 -13.64
CA SER A 458 -3.12 13.85 -12.95
C SER A 458 -4.64 13.72 -12.85
N GLY A 459 -5.10 12.48 -13.00
CA GLY A 459 -6.49 12.08 -12.81
C GLY A 459 -6.64 11.09 -11.67
N LEU A 460 -7.87 10.92 -11.19
CA LEU A 460 -8.20 9.92 -10.19
C LEU A 460 -9.44 9.12 -10.54
N VAL A 461 -9.40 7.81 -10.27
CA VAL A 461 -10.58 6.95 -10.29
C VAL A 461 -11.00 6.65 -8.85
N LEU A 462 -12.21 7.03 -8.47
CA LEU A 462 -12.66 7.03 -7.06
C LEU A 462 -13.37 5.76 -6.60
N GLY A 463 -14.06 5.05 -7.49
CA GLY A 463 -14.85 3.85 -7.14
C GLY A 463 -16.33 3.95 -7.45
N VAL A 464 -17.04 2.85 -7.18
CA VAL A 464 -18.42 2.66 -7.67
C VAL A 464 -19.45 3.22 -6.71
N ALA A 465 -20.36 4.04 -7.25
CA ALA A 465 -21.38 4.71 -6.46
C ALA A 465 -22.53 3.76 -6.07
N GLY A 466 -22.94 3.77 -4.80
CA GLY A 466 -24.13 3.08 -4.31
C GLY A 466 -23.96 1.60 -3.97
N ALA A 467 -25.08 0.87 -3.95
CA ALA A 467 -25.12 -0.53 -3.53
C ALA A 467 -24.71 -1.46 -4.67
N VAL A 468 -23.45 -1.89 -4.64
CA VAL A 468 -22.89 -2.77 -5.66
C VAL A 468 -22.44 -4.11 -5.11
N THR A 469 -22.42 -5.07 -6.02
CA THR A 469 -21.92 -6.42 -5.79
C THR A 469 -20.84 -6.70 -6.82
N ASP A 470 -19.68 -7.18 -6.37
CA ASP A 470 -18.62 -7.58 -7.29
C ASP A 470 -18.97 -8.87 -8.06
N LEU A 471 -18.09 -9.27 -8.99
CA LEU A 471 -18.30 -10.51 -9.76
C LEU A 471 -18.35 -11.79 -8.90
N LEU A 472 -17.83 -11.75 -7.67
CA LEU A 472 -17.86 -12.86 -6.72
C LEU A 472 -19.11 -12.88 -5.84
N GLY A 473 -20.04 -11.94 -6.02
CA GLY A 473 -21.27 -11.87 -5.24
C GLY A 473 -21.12 -11.19 -3.86
N ARG A 474 -19.98 -10.53 -3.59
CA ARG A 474 -19.73 -9.82 -2.32
C ARG A 474 -20.33 -8.41 -2.39
N PRO A 475 -21.21 -8.02 -1.44
CA PRO A 475 -21.72 -6.66 -1.37
C PRO A 475 -20.60 -5.71 -0.95
N ASN A 476 -20.53 -4.55 -1.59
CA ASN A 476 -19.49 -3.57 -1.36
C ASN A 476 -19.98 -2.12 -1.50
N PRO A 477 -21.00 -1.72 -0.73
CA PRO A 477 -21.45 -0.34 -0.73
C PRO A 477 -20.43 0.54 -0.01
N VAL A 478 -19.82 1.50 -0.71
CA VAL A 478 -18.89 2.47 -0.10
C VAL A 478 -19.41 3.90 -0.19
N TYR A 479 -20.03 4.27 -1.30
CA TYR A 479 -20.74 5.53 -1.43
C TYR A 479 -22.23 5.28 -1.22
N ASP A 480 -22.66 5.25 0.04
CA ASP A 480 -24.07 5.05 0.41
C ASP A 480 -24.94 6.28 0.12
N THR A 481 -24.32 7.47 0.08
CA THR A 481 -25.00 8.72 -0.25
C THR A 481 -24.26 9.52 -1.32
N LEU A 482 -24.99 10.36 -2.06
CA LEU A 482 -24.39 11.23 -3.07
C LEU A 482 -23.44 12.27 -2.45
N GLU A 483 -23.67 12.69 -1.21
CA GLU A 483 -22.82 13.64 -0.50
C GLU A 483 -21.44 13.06 -0.21
N GLN A 484 -21.34 11.76 0.10
CA GLN A 484 -20.04 11.10 0.30
C GLN A 484 -19.24 11.10 -1.01
N LEU A 485 -19.89 10.76 -2.12
CA LEU A 485 -19.28 10.78 -3.44
C LEU A 485 -18.87 12.20 -3.84
N ALA A 486 -19.76 13.18 -3.68
CA ALA A 486 -19.50 14.57 -4.01
C ALA A 486 -18.34 15.13 -3.17
N SER A 487 -18.28 14.79 -1.88
CA SER A 487 -17.18 15.18 -0.99
C SER A 487 -15.83 14.69 -1.52
N ASP A 488 -15.72 13.42 -1.90
CA ASP A 488 -14.49 12.87 -2.45
C ASP A 488 -14.07 13.49 -3.77
N VAL A 489 -15.04 13.77 -4.65
CA VAL A 489 -14.78 14.49 -5.91
C VAL A 489 -14.22 15.88 -5.61
N LEU A 490 -14.85 16.62 -4.70
CA LEU A 490 -14.39 17.96 -4.30
C LEU A 490 -13.02 17.94 -3.63
N ILE A 491 -12.76 16.97 -2.75
CA ILE A 491 -11.46 16.76 -2.12
C ILE A 491 -10.40 16.50 -3.19
N SER A 492 -10.70 15.62 -4.14
CA SER A 492 -9.75 15.22 -5.19
C SER A 492 -9.39 16.39 -6.10
N LEU A 493 -10.40 17.12 -6.58
CA LEU A 493 -10.21 18.30 -7.42
C LEU A 493 -9.53 19.44 -6.66
N GLY A 494 -9.88 19.66 -5.39
CA GLY A 494 -9.27 20.69 -4.54
C GLY A 494 -7.80 20.42 -4.20
N ASN A 495 -7.35 19.18 -4.34
CA ASN A 495 -5.97 18.75 -4.09
C ASN A 495 -5.11 18.66 -5.37
N GLY A 496 -5.63 19.13 -6.51
CA GLY A 496 -4.85 19.28 -7.74
C GLY A 496 -5.10 18.22 -8.82
N ALA A 497 -6.00 17.25 -8.59
CA ALA A 497 -6.44 16.37 -9.68
C ALA A 497 -7.21 17.19 -10.73
N ARG A 498 -6.87 17.04 -12.01
CA ARG A 498 -7.56 17.72 -13.12
C ARG A 498 -8.73 16.91 -13.64
N GLU A 499 -8.66 15.60 -13.52
CA GLU A 499 -9.69 14.66 -13.97
C GLU A 499 -10.11 13.77 -12.80
N VAL A 500 -11.41 13.61 -12.58
CA VAL A 500 -11.93 12.66 -11.58
C VAL A 500 -12.98 11.77 -12.22
N THR A 501 -12.69 10.48 -12.31
CA THR A 501 -13.61 9.45 -12.78
C THR A 501 -14.36 8.82 -11.60
N VAL A 502 -15.69 8.87 -11.65
CA VAL A 502 -16.57 8.08 -10.78
C VAL A 502 -16.95 6.79 -11.48
N GLU A 503 -16.84 5.66 -10.78
CA GLU A 503 -17.13 4.38 -11.41
C GLU A 503 -18.62 4.03 -11.40
N SER A 504 -19.00 3.56 -12.58
CA SER A 504 -20.31 3.22 -13.11
C SER A 504 -21.42 4.26 -12.99
N LEU A 505 -21.65 4.97 -14.11
CA LEU A 505 -22.84 5.76 -14.40
C LEU A 505 -24.12 4.96 -14.17
N SER A 506 -24.17 3.69 -14.58
CA SER A 506 -25.36 2.87 -14.37
C SER A 506 -25.61 2.61 -12.89
N SER A 507 -24.55 2.34 -12.11
CA SER A 507 -24.67 2.18 -10.65
C SER A 507 -25.14 3.44 -9.94
N LEU A 508 -24.62 4.62 -10.34
CA LEU A 508 -25.05 5.91 -9.83
C LEU A 508 -26.56 6.13 -10.02
N ARG A 509 -27.07 5.86 -11.23
CA ARG A 509 -28.50 6.03 -11.55
C ARG A 509 -29.39 4.99 -10.87
N LEU A 510 -28.94 3.74 -10.78
CA LEU A 510 -29.69 2.69 -10.10
C LEU A 510 -29.84 2.99 -8.61
N SER A 511 -28.77 3.47 -7.97
CA SER A 511 -28.73 3.68 -6.52
C SER A 511 -29.41 4.99 -6.09
N PHE A 512 -29.28 6.06 -6.88
CA PHE A 512 -29.74 7.40 -6.51
C PHE A 512 -30.85 7.96 -7.42
N GLY A 513 -31.34 7.15 -8.35
CA GLY A 513 -32.44 7.49 -9.26
C GLY A 513 -32.02 8.25 -10.51
N ASN A 514 -33.01 8.52 -11.37
CA ASN A 514 -32.79 9.11 -12.70
C ASN A 514 -32.21 10.53 -12.68
N ASN A 515 -32.53 11.32 -11.64
CA ASN A 515 -32.05 12.70 -11.47
C ASN A 515 -30.67 12.79 -10.78
N SER A 516 -30.00 11.66 -10.56
CA SER A 516 -28.71 11.59 -9.83
C SER A 516 -27.62 12.49 -10.43
N LEU A 517 -27.57 12.66 -11.75
CA LEU A 517 -26.61 13.55 -12.42
C LEU A 517 -26.81 15.02 -12.03
N GLY A 518 -28.05 15.51 -12.09
CA GLY A 518 -28.40 16.86 -11.68
C GLY A 518 -28.16 17.09 -10.19
N SER A 519 -28.50 16.11 -9.34
CA SER A 519 -28.25 16.16 -7.90
C SER A 519 -26.75 16.18 -7.57
N LEU A 520 -25.95 15.34 -8.23
CA LEU A 520 -24.49 15.34 -8.07
C LEU A 520 -23.91 16.68 -8.50
N LYS A 521 -24.32 17.22 -9.66
CA LYS A 521 -23.88 18.54 -10.11
C LYS A 521 -24.23 19.63 -9.08
N ALA A 522 -25.44 19.61 -8.55
CA ALA A 522 -25.88 20.56 -7.53
C ALA A 522 -25.04 20.45 -6.24
N LEU A 523 -24.59 19.26 -5.86
CA LEU A 523 -23.70 19.02 -4.72
C LEU A 523 -22.23 19.40 -4.99
N LEU A 524 -21.80 19.43 -6.25
CA LEU A 524 -20.46 19.88 -6.65
C LEU A 524 -20.36 21.40 -6.83
N THR A 525 -21.50 22.10 -6.92
CA THR A 525 -21.57 23.56 -7.11
C THR A 525 -21.34 24.41 -5.84
N PRO A 526 -21.57 23.97 -4.59
CA PRO A 526 -21.43 24.83 -3.42
C PRO A 526 -19.97 24.88 -2.93
N MET A 527 -19.51 26.08 -2.59
CA MET A 527 -18.20 26.37 -1.98
C MET A 527 -18.11 25.92 -0.50
N VAL A 528 -18.49 24.68 -0.21
CA VAL A 528 -18.41 24.12 1.16
C VAL A 528 -17.04 23.47 1.31
N GLN A 529 -16.27 23.96 2.29
CA GLN A 529 -15.05 23.29 2.72
C GLN A 529 -15.39 21.86 3.13
N GLN A 530 -14.72 20.89 2.52
CA GLN A 530 -14.89 19.49 2.87
C GLN A 530 -13.92 19.13 3.99
N PRO A 531 -14.42 18.74 5.17
CA PRO A 531 -13.57 18.19 6.21
C PRO A 531 -13.05 16.83 5.78
N VAL A 532 -11.76 16.61 5.98
CA VAL A 532 -11.15 15.29 5.84
C VAL A 532 -10.84 14.78 7.23
N THR A 533 -11.21 13.54 7.57
CA THR A 533 -10.76 12.85 8.79
C THR A 533 -9.81 11.69 8.47
N TYR A 534 -9.00 11.25 9.44
CA TYR A 534 -8.07 10.14 9.22
C TYR A 534 -8.75 8.78 9.18
N THR A 535 -8.29 7.94 8.25
CA THR A 535 -8.50 6.48 8.31
C THR A 535 -7.17 5.77 8.57
N PHE A 536 -7.01 5.17 9.76
CA PHE A 536 -5.73 4.62 10.21
C PHE A 536 -5.17 3.52 9.30
N ARG A 537 -6.01 2.64 8.73
CA ARG A 537 -5.54 1.51 7.90
C ARG A 537 -4.91 1.94 6.58
N ILE A 538 -5.52 2.89 5.88
CA ILE A 538 -4.97 3.44 4.63
C ILE A 538 -3.64 4.17 4.92
N TYR A 539 -3.62 4.96 6.00
CA TYR A 539 -2.39 5.61 6.45
C TYR A 539 -1.27 4.60 6.76
N ALA A 540 -1.58 3.57 7.55
CA ALA A 540 -0.61 2.55 7.93
C ALA A 540 -0.08 1.78 6.73
N LEU A 541 -0.95 1.44 5.77
CA LEU A 541 -0.55 0.79 4.51
C LEU A 541 0.49 1.65 3.78
N ARG A 542 0.18 2.93 3.54
CA ARG A 542 1.11 3.84 2.83
C ARG A 542 2.42 4.03 3.59
N ALA A 543 2.36 4.20 4.91
CA ALA A 543 3.56 4.35 5.74
C ALA A 543 4.47 3.10 5.67
N VAL A 544 3.89 1.90 5.62
CA VAL A 544 4.66 0.66 5.44
C VAL A 544 5.31 0.61 4.06
N MET A 545 4.58 0.96 3.00
CA MET A 545 5.12 0.98 1.63
C MET A 545 6.31 1.94 1.51
N MET A 546 6.15 3.19 1.96
CA MET A 546 7.22 4.20 1.97
C MET A 546 8.41 3.78 2.85
N ALA A 547 8.16 3.09 3.97
CA ALA A 547 9.23 2.61 4.83
C ALA A 547 10.06 1.51 4.15
N ILE A 548 9.40 0.59 3.42
CA ILE A 548 10.08 -0.45 2.67
C ILE A 548 10.92 0.18 1.57
N ASP A 549 10.30 1.03 0.75
CA ASP A 549 10.96 1.70 -0.38
C ASP A 549 12.15 2.57 0.05
N SER A 550 12.07 3.21 1.23
CA SER A 550 13.20 4.00 1.76
C SER A 550 14.51 3.21 1.96
N PHE A 551 14.42 1.89 2.12
CA PHE A 551 15.58 1.04 2.31
C PHE A 551 16.17 0.54 0.98
N ASP A 552 15.56 0.87 -0.14
CA ASP A 552 16.01 0.41 -1.45
C ASP A 552 17.25 1.17 -1.94
N VAL A 553 17.51 2.39 -1.45
CA VAL A 553 18.81 3.06 -1.65
C VAL A 553 19.98 2.25 -1.02
N LEU A 554 19.71 1.35 -0.07
CA LEU A 554 20.70 0.43 0.49
C LEU A 554 20.82 -0.91 -0.29
N LEU A 555 20.02 -1.10 -1.35
CA LEU A 555 20.03 -2.27 -2.25
C LEU A 555 21.04 -2.16 -3.39
N LEU A 556 21.37 -0.94 -3.83
CA LEU A 556 22.39 -0.65 -4.84
C LEU A 556 23.77 -0.53 -4.18
#